data_AF-A0A1B6H2E9-F1
#
_entry.id   AF-A0A1B6H2E9-F1
#
_cell.length_a   1.000
_cell.length_b   1.000
_cell.length_c   1.000
_cell.angle_alpha   90.00
_cell.angle_beta   90.00
_cell.angle_gamma   90.00
#
_symmetry.space_group_name_H-M   'P 1'
#
loop_
_entity.id
_entity.type
_entity.pdbx_description
1 polymer ?
#
loop_
_entity_poly.entity_id
_entity_poly.type
_entity_poly.pdbx_seq_one_letter_code
_entity_poly.pdbx_strand_id
1 'polypeptide(L)'
;NVPVAETLKIIESRLKEDQTLNERTKLPVLMIMELLELCTQCNYFELEGKIYRQDEGMAMGSPLSPIFANIFMEEFEQKALALAQFKPKIWWRYVDDTFVVFPHGDTKLNEFLDHINSISPSIRLTMEVEVQNKLPFLDVCVLRDRDVLKTTVFRKKTHTGKYLNYHSNHQKSVKEGVAYS
;
A
#
# COMPACT_ATOMS: atom_id res chain seq x y z
N ASN A 1 4.65 -8.22 4.60
CA ASN A 1 5.53 -7.02 4.50
C ASN A 1 6.18 -7.00 3.13
N VAL A 2 6.60 -5.83 2.65
CA VAL A 2 7.27 -5.70 1.34
C VAL A 2 8.61 -6.48 1.36
N PRO A 3 8.82 -7.46 0.47
CA PRO A 3 10.05 -8.23 0.43
C PRO A 3 11.18 -7.42 -0.19
N VAL A 4 12.08 -6.90 0.65
CA VAL A 4 13.15 -5.96 0.25
C VAL A 4 14.06 -6.57 -0.82
N ALA A 5 14.52 -7.80 -0.62
CA ALA A 5 15.43 -8.47 -1.56
C ALA A 5 14.80 -8.70 -2.95
N GLU A 6 13.50 -9.02 -3.00
CA GLU A 6 12.78 -9.15 -4.26
C GLU A 6 12.56 -7.78 -4.92
N THR A 7 12.22 -6.77 -4.12
CA THR A 7 12.04 -5.40 -4.59
C THR A 7 13.32 -4.84 -5.21
N LEU A 8 14.48 -5.08 -4.60
CA LEU A 8 15.78 -4.67 -5.15
C LEU A 8 16.03 -5.27 -6.54
N LYS A 9 15.68 -6.55 -6.76
CA LYS A 9 15.79 -7.18 -8.09
C LYS A 9 14.86 -6.54 -9.11
N ILE A 10 13.64 -6.20 -8.71
CA ILE A 10 12.67 -5.50 -9.57
C ILE A 10 13.21 -4.11 -9.95
N ILE A 11 13.73 -3.36 -8.96
CA ILE A 11 14.34 -2.04 -9.17
C ILE A 11 15.51 -2.16 -10.15
N GLU A 12 16.41 -3.12 -9.95
CA GLU A 12 17.57 -3.30 -10.82
C GLU A 12 17.17 -3.60 -12.28
N SER A 13 16.18 -4.48 -12.50
CA SER A 13 15.68 -4.78 -13.85
C SER A 13 15.10 -3.54 -14.50
N ARG A 14 14.22 -2.82 -13.79
CA ARG A 14 13.57 -1.61 -14.32
C ARG A 14 14.58 -0.52 -14.64
N LEU A 15 15.60 -0.32 -13.80
CA LEU A 15 16.67 0.65 -14.05
C LEU A 15 17.51 0.28 -15.28
N LYS A 16 17.76 -1.01 -15.53
CA LYS A 16 18.48 -1.48 -16.73
C LYS A 16 17.66 -1.31 -18.01
N GLU A 17 16.33 -1.44 -17.91
CA GLU A 17 15.40 -1.31 -19.04
C GLU A 17 15.08 0.17 -19.37
N ASP A 18 15.33 1.08 -18.44
CA ASP A 18 15.02 2.50 -18.57
C ASP A 18 16.02 3.25 -19.47
N GLN A 19 15.63 3.43 -20.73
CA GLN A 19 16.44 4.12 -21.75
C GLN A 19 16.66 5.61 -21.43
N THR A 20 15.84 6.21 -20.57
CA THR A 20 15.90 7.64 -20.21
C THR A 20 16.66 7.89 -18.91
N LEU A 21 17.21 6.86 -18.27
CA LEU A 21 17.89 6.99 -16.97
C LEU A 21 19.06 7.98 -17.03
N ASN A 22 19.87 7.89 -18.08
CA ASN A 22 21.05 8.74 -18.28
C ASN A 22 20.70 10.23 -18.48
N GLU A 23 19.46 10.55 -18.85
CA GLU A 23 18.98 11.92 -18.98
C GLU A 23 18.65 12.55 -17.61
N ARG A 24 18.25 11.71 -16.64
CA ARG A 24 17.84 12.15 -15.29
C ARG A 24 18.99 12.10 -14.28
N THR A 25 19.98 11.24 -14.50
CA THR A 25 21.12 11.10 -13.60
C THR A 25 22.38 10.62 -14.31
N LYS A 26 23.54 11.00 -13.77
CA LYS A 26 24.86 10.49 -14.21
C LYS A 26 25.30 9.24 -13.46
N LEU A 27 24.53 8.82 -12.45
CA LEU A 27 24.87 7.66 -11.64
C LEU A 27 24.62 6.37 -12.43
N PRO A 28 25.61 5.46 -12.53
CA PRO A 28 25.38 4.16 -13.15
C PRO A 28 24.44 3.32 -12.28
N VAL A 29 23.71 2.39 -12.91
CA VAL A 29 22.77 1.49 -12.21
C VAL A 29 23.41 0.80 -11.01
N LEU A 30 24.65 0.31 -11.17
CA LEU A 30 25.41 -0.33 -10.09
C LEU A 30 25.52 0.56 -8.84
N MET A 31 25.86 1.83 -9.02
CA MET A 31 26.03 2.76 -7.90
C MET A 31 24.68 3.11 -7.24
N ILE A 32 23.61 3.21 -8.03
CA ILE A 32 22.26 3.40 -7.48
C ILE A 32 21.88 2.19 -6.61
N MET A 33 22.13 0.97 -7.09
CA MET A 33 21.85 -0.26 -6.36
C MET A 33 22.66 -0.37 -5.07
N GLU A 34 23.97 -0.07 -5.09
CA GLU A 34 24.82 -0.05 -3.90
C GLU A 34 24.29 0.92 -2.83
N LEU A 35 23.85 2.11 -3.24
CA LEU A 35 23.26 3.10 -2.32
C LEU A 35 21.91 2.61 -1.74
N LEU A 36 21.07 1.98 -2.55
CA LEU A 36 19.80 1.41 -2.09
C LEU A 36 20.04 0.26 -1.11
N GLU A 37 20.97 -0.65 -1.41
CA GLU A 37 21.35 -1.74 -0.51
C GLU A 37 21.84 -1.20 0.83
N LEU A 38 22.74 -0.22 0.83
CA LEU A 38 23.21 0.44 2.05
C LEU A 38 22.03 1.01 2.86
N CYS A 39 21.14 1.78 2.22
CA CYS A 39 19.99 2.38 2.90
C CYS A 39 18.99 1.35 3.43
N THR A 40 18.87 0.18 2.81
CA THR A 40 17.98 -0.89 3.28
C THR A 40 18.60 -1.77 4.36
N GLN A 41 19.93 -1.90 4.40
CA GLN A 41 20.65 -2.67 5.43
C GLN A 41 20.86 -1.89 6.73
N CYS A 42 20.84 -0.56 6.69
CA CYS A 42 20.97 0.32 7.85
C CYS A 42 19.63 0.54 8.59
N ASN A 43 18.92 -0.53 8.96
CA ASN A 43 17.59 -0.49 9.57
C ASN A 43 17.60 -0.86 11.07
N TYR A 44 18.60 -0.35 11.79
CA TYR A 44 18.76 -0.55 13.24
C TYR A 44 18.06 0.57 14.02
N PHE A 45 17.45 0.22 15.15
CA PHE A 45 16.95 1.20 16.11
C PHE A 45 17.19 0.73 17.54
N GLU A 46 17.31 1.68 18.47
CA GLU A 46 17.47 1.40 19.90
C GLU A 46 16.15 1.62 20.63
N LEU A 47 15.76 0.66 21.47
CA LEU A 47 14.64 0.78 22.39
C LEU A 47 15.07 0.24 23.75
N GLU A 48 14.97 1.07 24.79
CA GLU A 48 15.33 0.71 26.18
C GLU A 48 16.76 0.15 26.33
N GLY A 49 17.74 0.75 25.64
CA GLY A 49 19.14 0.29 25.69
C GLY A 49 19.43 -0.97 24.88
N LYS A 50 18.45 -1.51 24.15
CA LYS A 50 18.60 -2.68 23.27
C LYS A 50 18.55 -2.26 21.81
N ILE A 51 19.49 -2.77 21.02
CA ILE A 51 19.54 -2.55 19.58
C ILE A 51 18.75 -3.64 18.89
N TYR A 52 17.82 -3.22 18.03
CA TYR A 52 16.99 -4.08 17.19
C TYR A 52 17.33 -3.83 15.73
N ARG A 53 17.20 -4.88 14.91
CA ARG A 53 17.26 -4.80 13.44
C ARG A 53 15.99 -5.38 12.88
N GLN A 54 15.45 -4.75 11.84
CA GLN A 54 14.32 -5.30 11.12
C GLN A 54 14.81 -6.32 10.08
N ASP A 55 14.46 -7.59 10.21
CA ASP A 55 14.90 -8.61 9.26
C ASP A 55 14.05 -8.64 7.98
N GLU A 56 12.76 -8.32 8.08
CA GLU A 56 11.84 -8.26 6.94
C GLU A 56 11.00 -7.00 6.89
N GLY A 57 10.82 -6.47 5.68
CA GLY A 57 10.11 -5.23 5.43
C GLY A 57 10.98 -3.99 5.59
N MET A 58 10.35 -2.83 5.39
CA MET A 58 10.98 -1.54 5.50
C MET A 58 10.54 -0.85 6.79
N ALA A 59 11.43 -0.03 7.37
CA ALA A 59 11.13 0.71 8.59
C ALA A 59 10.04 1.77 8.32
N MET A 60 9.03 1.83 9.19
CA MET A 60 8.04 2.91 9.13
C MET A 60 8.74 4.26 9.33
N GLY A 61 8.41 5.25 8.50
CA GLY A 61 9.05 6.57 8.53
C GLY A 61 10.34 6.68 7.70
N SER A 62 10.88 5.58 7.15
CA SER A 62 11.95 5.69 6.16
C SER A 62 11.41 6.30 4.86
N PRO A 63 12.11 7.29 4.26
CA PRO A 63 11.72 7.89 2.98
C PRO A 63 11.66 6.89 1.82
N LEU A 64 12.41 5.77 1.91
CA LEU A 64 12.43 4.74 0.89
C LEU A 64 11.26 3.74 1.00
N SER A 65 10.68 3.58 2.19
CA SER A 65 9.58 2.65 2.44
C SER A 65 8.40 2.80 1.47
N PRO A 66 7.83 4.00 1.23
CA PRO A 66 6.72 4.15 0.29
C PRO A 66 7.13 3.85 -1.16
N ILE A 67 8.36 4.14 -1.54
CA ILE A 67 8.87 3.88 -2.89
C ILE A 67 9.00 2.36 -3.10
N PHE A 68 9.62 1.65 -2.17
CA PHE A 68 9.76 0.20 -2.22
C PHE A 68 8.41 -0.50 -2.22
N ALA A 69 7.48 -0.06 -1.36
CA ALA A 69 6.14 -0.59 -1.31
C ALA A 69 5.41 -0.42 -2.65
N ASN A 70 5.48 0.77 -3.24
CA ASN A 70 4.81 1.01 -4.52
C ASN A 70 5.41 0.21 -5.67
N ILE A 71 6.75 0.12 -5.78
CA ILE A 71 7.41 -0.65 -6.86
C ILE A 71 7.04 -2.13 -6.76
N PHE A 72 7.13 -2.71 -5.56
CA PHE A 72 6.78 -4.10 -5.35
C PHE A 72 5.28 -4.36 -5.60
N MET A 73 4.40 -3.52 -5.05
CA MET A 73 2.96 -3.68 -5.24
C MET A 73 2.55 -3.53 -6.70
N GLU A 74 3.16 -2.61 -7.45
CA GLU A 74 2.91 -2.47 -8.88
C GLU A 74 3.28 -3.74 -9.65
N GLU A 75 4.47 -4.31 -9.40
CA GLU A 75 4.90 -5.56 -10.03
C GLU A 75 3.96 -6.73 -9.68
N PHE A 76 3.57 -6.83 -8.40
CA PHE A 76 2.64 -7.82 -7.90
C PHE A 76 1.26 -7.70 -8.57
N GLU A 77 0.70 -6.48 -8.62
CA GLU A 77 -0.60 -6.19 -9.22
C GLU A 77 -0.61 -6.47 -10.73
N GLN A 78 0.44 -6.06 -11.44
CA GLN A 78 0.59 -6.34 -12.88
C GLN A 78 0.55 -7.85 -13.14
N LYS A 79 1.31 -8.64 -12.38
CA LYS A 79 1.30 -10.11 -12.49
C LYS A 79 -0.07 -10.70 -12.15
N ALA A 80 -0.65 -10.28 -11.02
CA ALA A 80 -1.95 -10.76 -10.54
C ALA A 80 -3.05 -10.53 -11.58
N LEU A 81 -3.14 -9.32 -12.14
CA LEU A 81 -4.14 -8.92 -13.13
C LEU A 81 -3.87 -9.51 -14.52
N ALA A 82 -2.61 -9.71 -14.90
CA ALA A 82 -2.26 -10.36 -16.16
C ALA A 82 -2.70 -11.83 -16.18
N LEU A 83 -2.45 -12.56 -15.08
CA LEU A 83 -2.70 -13.99 -14.92
C LEU A 83 -4.15 -14.32 -14.52
N ALA A 84 -4.94 -13.34 -14.11
CA ALA A 84 -6.32 -13.56 -13.70
C ALA A 84 -7.20 -14.03 -14.87
N GLN A 85 -7.94 -15.12 -14.66
CA GLN A 85 -8.94 -15.62 -15.60
C GLN A 85 -10.09 -14.62 -15.81
N PHE A 86 -10.60 -14.07 -14.71
CA PHE A 86 -11.65 -13.06 -14.69
C PHE A 86 -11.06 -11.75 -14.20
N LYS A 87 -11.13 -10.71 -15.03
CA LYS A 87 -10.48 -9.41 -14.75
C LYS A 87 -11.47 -8.41 -14.19
N PRO A 88 -11.07 -7.61 -13.18
CA PRO A 88 -11.88 -6.50 -12.71
C PRO A 88 -12.03 -5.44 -13.81
N LYS A 89 -13.14 -4.72 -13.79
CA LYS A 89 -13.37 -3.55 -14.66
C LYS A 89 -12.58 -2.35 -14.16
N ILE A 90 -12.46 -2.20 -12.84
CA ILE A 90 -11.70 -1.14 -12.18
C ILE A 90 -10.84 -1.78 -11.10
N TRP A 91 -9.58 -1.38 -11.05
CA TRP A 91 -8.64 -1.67 -9.96
C TRP A 91 -7.94 -0.36 -9.60
N TRP A 92 -8.27 0.21 -8.46
CA TRP A 92 -7.61 1.40 -7.93
C TRP A 92 -6.98 1.06 -6.59
N ARG A 93 -5.75 1.51 -6.38
CA ARG A 93 -5.04 1.32 -5.11
C ARG A 93 -4.72 2.66 -4.47
N TYR A 94 -4.98 2.76 -3.18
CA TYR A 94 -4.54 3.83 -2.31
C TYR A 94 -3.71 3.25 -1.18
N VAL A 95 -2.38 3.36 -1.28
CA VAL A 95 -1.42 2.74 -0.34
C VAL A 95 -1.68 1.24 -0.21
N ASP A 96 -2.30 0.79 0.88
CA ASP A 96 -2.61 -0.59 1.25
C ASP A 96 -4.05 -1.01 0.91
N ASP A 97 -4.96 -0.06 0.66
CA ASP A 97 -6.35 -0.33 0.32
C ASP A 97 -6.59 -0.36 -1.19
N THR A 98 -7.41 -1.31 -1.66
CA THR A 98 -7.83 -1.40 -3.07
C THR A 98 -9.34 -1.24 -3.22
N PHE A 99 -9.75 -0.46 -4.23
CA PHE A 99 -11.12 -0.33 -4.67
C PHE A 99 -11.29 -1.06 -6.00
N VAL A 100 -12.17 -2.05 -6.02
CA VAL A 100 -12.30 -2.98 -7.13
C VAL A 100 -13.74 -3.05 -7.60
N VAL A 101 -13.98 -2.87 -8.90
CA VAL A 101 -15.28 -3.16 -9.53
C VAL A 101 -15.15 -4.45 -10.34
N PHE A 102 -15.81 -5.50 -9.88
CA PHE A 102 -15.68 -6.85 -10.44
C PHE A 102 -17.02 -7.33 -11.03
N PRO A 103 -17.16 -7.44 -12.37
CA PRO A 103 -18.45 -7.65 -13.02
C PRO A 103 -18.86 -9.12 -13.18
N HIS A 104 -18.14 -10.09 -12.60
CA HIS A 104 -18.31 -11.53 -12.86
C HIS A 104 -19.04 -12.31 -11.75
N GLY A 105 -19.66 -11.59 -10.80
CA GLY A 105 -20.44 -12.16 -9.70
C GLY A 105 -19.61 -12.71 -8.53
N ASP A 106 -20.30 -13.00 -7.42
CA ASP A 106 -19.68 -13.24 -6.11
C ASP A 106 -18.84 -14.52 -6.04
N THR A 107 -19.25 -15.60 -6.71
CA THR A 107 -18.48 -16.85 -6.74
C THR A 107 -17.11 -16.62 -7.39
N LYS A 108 -17.08 -15.93 -8.54
CA LYS A 108 -15.84 -15.62 -9.26
C LYS A 108 -15.01 -14.56 -8.56
N LEU A 109 -15.64 -13.70 -7.77
CA LEU A 109 -14.93 -12.72 -6.94
C LEU A 109 -14.10 -13.41 -5.85
N ASN A 110 -14.64 -14.45 -5.20
CA ASN A 110 -13.89 -15.23 -4.21
C ASN A 110 -12.73 -16.01 -4.87
N GLU A 111 -12.97 -16.65 -6.02
CA GLU A 111 -11.89 -17.30 -6.79
C GLU A 111 -10.78 -16.30 -7.19
N PHE A 112 -11.16 -15.07 -7.54
CA PHE A 112 -10.21 -14.01 -7.87
C PHE A 112 -9.39 -13.55 -6.66
N LEU A 113 -10.01 -13.46 -5.47
CA LEU A 113 -9.30 -13.18 -4.23
C LEU A 113 -8.29 -14.28 -3.90
N ASP A 114 -8.68 -15.55 -4.03
CA ASP A 114 -7.80 -16.70 -3.83
C ASP A 114 -6.63 -16.69 -4.81
N HIS A 115 -6.90 -16.37 -6.08
CA HIS A 115 -5.88 -16.19 -7.11
C HIS A 115 -4.86 -15.11 -6.73
N ILE A 116 -5.32 -13.90 -6.36
CA ILE A 116 -4.41 -12.81 -5.99
C ILE A 116 -3.55 -13.22 -4.79
N ASN A 117 -4.15 -13.85 -3.79
CA ASN A 117 -3.45 -14.32 -2.60
C ASN A 117 -2.47 -15.46 -2.86
N SER A 118 -2.55 -16.11 -4.02
CA SER A 118 -1.60 -17.15 -4.44
C SER A 118 -0.34 -16.59 -5.12
N ILE A 119 -0.35 -15.32 -5.55
CA ILE A 119 0.73 -14.71 -6.35
C ILE A 119 2.02 -14.53 -5.55
N SER A 120 1.92 -14.16 -4.27
CA SER A 120 3.07 -13.98 -3.40
C SER A 120 2.74 -14.37 -1.97
N PRO A 121 3.60 -15.15 -1.28
CA PRO A 121 3.39 -15.48 0.13
C PRO A 121 3.51 -14.26 1.06
N SER A 122 4.14 -13.17 0.60
CA SER A 122 4.42 -11.96 1.38
C SER A 122 3.22 -11.01 1.50
N ILE A 123 2.22 -11.19 0.64
CA ILE A 123 1.04 -10.33 0.50
C ILE A 123 -0.22 -11.17 0.67
N ARG A 124 -1.13 -10.68 1.50
CA ARG A 124 -2.44 -11.30 1.71
C ARG A 124 -3.50 -10.22 1.79
N LEU A 125 -4.39 -10.20 0.81
CA LEU A 125 -5.54 -9.33 0.75
C LEU A 125 -6.71 -9.96 1.51
N THR A 126 -7.45 -9.10 2.18
CA THR A 126 -8.81 -9.36 2.67
C THR A 126 -9.79 -8.55 1.83
N MET A 127 -11.05 -8.96 1.81
CA MET A 127 -12.07 -8.31 1.00
C MET A 127 -13.30 -7.96 1.84
N GLU A 128 -13.76 -6.73 1.70
CA GLU A 128 -15.11 -6.32 2.07
C GLU A 128 -15.95 -6.20 0.78
N VAL A 129 -17.16 -6.74 0.81
CA VAL A 129 -18.08 -6.71 -0.33
C VAL A 129 -19.21 -5.71 -0.11
N GLU A 130 -19.73 -5.18 -1.21
CA GLU A 130 -20.85 -4.25 -1.19
C GLU A 130 -22.11 -4.90 -0.57
N VAL A 131 -22.74 -4.22 0.39
CA VAL A 131 -23.98 -4.66 1.02
C VAL A 131 -25.03 -3.57 0.88
N GLN A 132 -26.20 -3.91 0.34
CA GLN A 132 -27.31 -2.95 0.12
C GLN A 132 -26.88 -1.70 -0.67
N ASN A 133 -26.08 -1.90 -1.72
CA ASN A 133 -25.50 -0.84 -2.55
C ASN A 133 -24.53 0.12 -1.81
N LYS A 134 -23.92 -0.34 -0.71
CA LYS A 134 -22.98 0.45 0.09
C LYS A 134 -21.69 -0.31 0.32
N LEU A 135 -20.57 0.39 0.20
CA LEU A 135 -19.24 -0.13 0.51
C LEU A 135 -18.43 0.93 1.27
N PRO A 136 -18.03 0.68 2.51
CA PRO A 136 -17.02 1.50 3.18
C PRO A 136 -15.68 1.42 2.42
N PHE A 137 -15.04 2.55 2.21
CA PHE A 137 -13.69 2.63 1.64
C PHE A 137 -12.99 3.86 2.22
N LEU A 138 -11.89 3.66 2.96
CA LEU A 138 -11.23 4.71 3.75
C LEU A 138 -12.25 5.44 4.65
N ASP A 139 -12.29 6.78 4.59
CA ASP A 139 -13.19 7.64 5.35
C ASP A 139 -14.53 7.92 4.63
N VAL A 140 -14.79 7.25 3.50
CA VAL A 140 -16.02 7.41 2.72
C VAL A 140 -16.85 6.14 2.66
N CYS A 141 -18.17 6.31 2.53
CA CYS A 141 -19.10 5.26 2.19
C CYS A 141 -19.51 5.48 0.73
N VAL A 142 -19.06 4.58 -0.12
CA VAL A 142 -19.40 4.55 -1.54
C VAL A 142 -20.78 3.95 -1.68
N LEU A 143 -21.67 4.68 -2.35
CA LEU A 143 -23.07 4.31 -2.60
C LEU A 143 -23.23 4.09 -4.10
N ARG A 144 -23.72 2.91 -4.50
CA ARG A 144 -24.08 2.64 -5.89
C ARG A 144 -25.54 3.05 -6.13
N ASP A 145 -25.73 4.06 -6.96
CA ASP A 145 -27.05 4.48 -7.43
C ASP A 145 -27.14 4.27 -8.94
N ARG A 146 -27.69 3.12 -9.33
CA ARG A 146 -27.70 2.63 -10.72
C ARG A 146 -26.26 2.56 -11.27
N ASP A 147 -25.94 3.37 -12.27
CA ASP A 147 -24.63 3.43 -12.93
C ASP A 147 -23.71 4.53 -12.36
N VAL A 148 -24.12 5.20 -11.28
CA VAL A 148 -23.37 6.31 -10.67
C VAL A 148 -22.91 5.93 -9.27
N LEU A 149 -21.65 6.26 -8.95
CA LEU A 149 -21.11 6.19 -7.59
C LEU A 149 -21.29 7.54 -6.90
N LYS A 150 -21.93 7.52 -5.73
CA LYS A 150 -22.03 8.66 -4.81
C LYS A 150 -21.18 8.36 -3.57
N THR A 151 -20.67 9.39 -2.91
CA THR A 151 -19.91 9.23 -1.66
C THR A 151 -20.57 9.99 -0.52
N THR A 152 -20.47 9.43 0.67
CA THR A 152 -20.84 10.08 1.94
C THR A 152 -19.74 9.84 2.96
N VAL A 153 -19.71 10.58 4.06
CA VAL A 153 -18.73 10.34 5.14
C VAL A 153 -19.05 9.01 5.82
N PHE A 154 -18.08 8.11 5.91
CA PHE A 154 -18.22 6.89 6.68
C PHE A 154 -17.77 7.11 8.12
N ARG A 155 -18.56 6.63 9.08
CA ARG A 155 -18.20 6.63 10.50
C ARG A 155 -18.34 5.22 11.04
N LYS A 156 -17.24 4.65 11.52
CA LYS A 156 -17.25 3.33 12.18
C LYS A 156 -18.21 3.38 13.38
N LYS A 157 -18.94 2.30 13.66
CA LYS A 157 -19.86 2.23 14.82
C LYS A 157 -19.16 2.47 16.16
N THR A 158 -17.86 2.18 16.21
CA THR A 158 -16.98 2.39 17.37
C THR A 158 -16.46 3.82 17.49
N HIS A 159 -16.83 4.72 16.57
CA HIS A 159 -16.40 6.11 16.62
C HIS A 159 -17.03 6.81 17.83
N THR A 160 -16.22 7.03 18.87
CA THR A 160 -16.67 7.62 20.14
C THR A 160 -16.76 9.15 20.12
N GLY A 161 -16.37 9.79 19.01
CA GLY A 161 -16.24 11.26 18.94
C GLY A 161 -15.11 11.82 19.82
N LYS A 162 -14.25 10.94 20.36
CA LYS A 162 -13.09 11.35 21.15
C LYS A 162 -11.96 11.73 20.22
N TYR A 163 -11.56 12.98 20.31
CA TYR A 163 -10.37 13.52 19.67
C TYR A 163 -9.14 13.33 20.56
N LEU A 164 -7.99 13.77 20.05
CA LEU A 164 -6.71 13.73 20.74
C LEU A 164 -6.82 14.37 22.13
N ASN A 165 -6.48 13.64 23.19
CA ASN A 165 -6.46 14.20 24.54
C ASN A 165 -5.43 15.34 24.59
N TYR A 166 -5.83 16.54 25.01
CA TYR A 166 -4.93 17.70 25.11
C TYR A 166 -3.70 17.43 26.02
N HIS A 167 -3.84 16.57 27.03
CA HIS A 167 -2.77 16.20 27.96
C HIS A 167 -1.88 15.04 27.47
N SER A 168 -2.12 14.50 26.28
CA SER A 168 -1.25 13.50 25.66
C SER A 168 0.14 14.07 25.34
N ASN A 169 1.14 13.21 25.13
CA ASN A 169 2.52 13.61 24.81
C ASN A 169 2.74 14.00 23.33
N HIS A 170 1.69 14.45 22.63
CA HIS A 170 1.80 14.92 21.25
C HIS A 170 2.27 16.38 21.18
N GLN A 171 2.93 16.75 20.08
CA GLN A 171 3.34 18.14 19.82
C GLN A 171 2.13 19.09 19.81
N LYS A 172 2.34 20.33 20.25
CA LYS A 172 1.27 21.32 20.37
C LYS A 172 0.58 21.61 19.02
N SER A 173 1.34 21.64 17.93
CA SER A 173 0.82 21.79 16.56
C SER A 173 -0.22 20.73 16.17
N VAL A 174 0.00 19.47 16.58
CA VAL A 174 -0.94 18.36 16.32
C VAL A 174 -2.22 18.54 17.14
N LYS A 175 -2.10 19.00 18.40
CA LYS A 175 -3.26 19.29 19.27
C LYS A 175 -4.09 20.46 18.74
N GLU A 176 -3.42 21.51 18.26
CA GLU A 176 -4.08 22.67 17.67
C GLU A 176 -4.78 22.28 16.36
N GLY A 177 -4.14 21.48 15.50
CA GLY A 177 -4.74 21.01 14.24
C GLY A 177 -6.04 20.23 14.42
N VAL A 178 -6.18 19.51 15.53
CA VAL A 178 -7.40 18.75 15.88
C VAL A 178 -8.59 19.67 16.19
N ALA A 179 -8.36 20.90 16.68
CA ALA A 179 -9.43 21.86 16.95
C ALA A 179 -10.01 22.48 15.66
N TYR A 180 -9.27 22.40 14.55
CA TYR A 180 -9.63 22.98 13.26
C TYR A 180 -10.06 21.93 12.20
N SER A 181 -10.10 20.64 12.55
CA SER A 181 -10.42 19.53 11.63
C SER A 181 -11.88 19.11 11.66
#